data_AF-A0A2U1VBZ4-F1
#
_entry.id   AF-A0A2U1VBZ4-F1
#
_cell.length_a   1.000
_cell.length_b   1.000
_cell.length_c   1.000
_cell.angle_alpha   90.00
_cell.angle_beta   90.00
_cell.angle_gamma   90.00
#
_symmetry.space_group_name_H-M   'P 1'
#
loop_
_entity.id
_entity.type
_entity.pdbx_description
1 polymer ?
#
loop_
_entity_poly.entity_id
_entity_poly.type
_entity_poly.pdbx_seq_one_letter_code
_entity_poly.pdbx_strand_id
1 'polypeptide(L)'
;MDAAILEANCEVIGRELPNLNRDSFLRMAVRVAELRADYIRAGLKTSEARHPDPGAVADLARLRTAYEEMLAVYEAAERVIERGYAKLG
;
A
#
# COMPACT_ATOMS: atom_id res chain seq x y z
N MET A 1 -10.75 3.40 -29.09
CA MET A 1 -11.35 3.09 -27.78
C MET A 1 -10.32 3.31 -26.68
N ASP A 2 -9.12 2.75 -26.81
CA ASP A 2 -8.04 2.87 -25.82
C ASP A 2 -7.61 4.31 -25.51
N ALA A 3 -7.53 5.19 -26.51
CA ALA A 3 -7.17 6.60 -26.30
C ALA A 3 -8.23 7.38 -25.48
N ALA A 4 -9.52 7.12 -25.71
CA ALA A 4 -10.60 7.76 -24.96
C ALA A 4 -10.66 7.26 -23.51
N ILE A 5 -10.35 5.97 -23.28
CA ILE A 5 -10.25 5.41 -21.92
C ILE A 5 -9.05 6.03 -21.19
N LEU A 6 -7.90 6.16 -21.85
CA LEU A 6 -6.72 6.82 -21.29
C LEU A 6 -7.02 8.27 -20.91
N GLU A 7 -7.63 9.04 -21.82
CA GLU A 7 -8.00 10.44 -21.59
C GLU A 7 -8.94 10.60 -20.38
N ALA A 8 -10.00 9.79 -20.31
CA ALA A 8 -10.93 9.80 -19.18
C ALA A 8 -10.25 9.45 -17.85
N ASN A 9 -9.32 8.48 -17.84
CA ASN A 9 -8.56 8.14 -16.64
C ASN A 9 -7.61 9.26 -16.23
N CYS A 10 -6.90 9.88 -17.17
CA CYS A 10 -6.04 11.03 -16.88
C CYS A 10 -6.82 12.21 -16.29
N GLU A 11 -8.00 12.51 -16.84
CA GLU A 11 -8.86 13.60 -16.34
C GLU A 11 -9.32 13.35 -14.90
N VAL A 12 -9.90 12.17 -14.64
CA VAL A 12 -10.43 11.83 -13.32
C VAL A 12 -9.31 11.72 -12.30
N ILE A 13 -8.26 10.94 -12.59
CA ILE A 13 -7.15 10.74 -11.65
C ILE A 13 -6.40 12.04 -11.38
N GLY A 14 -6.12 12.84 -12.41
CA GLY A 14 -5.43 14.13 -12.24
C GLY A 14 -6.22 15.11 -11.38
N ARG A 15 -7.56 15.09 -11.47
CA ARG A 15 -8.44 15.92 -10.65
C ARG A 15 -8.58 15.42 -9.21
N GLU A 16 -8.81 14.13 -9.02
CA GLU A 16 -9.10 13.55 -7.70
C GLU A 16 -7.84 13.31 -6.85
N LEU A 17 -6.69 13.06 -7.51
CA LEU A 17 -5.41 12.77 -6.86
C LEU A 17 -4.33 13.82 -7.20
N PRO A 18 -4.57 15.12 -6.97
CA PRO A 18 -3.65 16.19 -7.39
C PRO A 18 -2.27 16.12 -6.71
N ASN A 19 -2.18 15.40 -5.60
CA ASN A 19 -0.95 15.24 -4.83
C ASN A 19 -0.20 13.94 -5.14
N LEU A 20 -0.66 13.11 -6.09
CA LEU A 20 0.04 11.91 -6.53
C LEU A 20 1.27 12.28 -7.36
N ASN A 21 2.37 12.54 -6.65
CA ASN A 21 3.69 12.85 -7.19
C ASN A 21 4.76 11.90 -6.63
N ARG A 22 6.01 12.03 -7.10
CA ARG A 22 7.13 11.18 -6.71
C ARG A 22 7.29 11.08 -5.19
N ASP A 23 7.25 12.22 -4.50
CA ASP A 23 7.45 12.25 -3.05
C ASP A 23 6.30 11.57 -2.30
N SER A 24 5.06 11.80 -2.71
CA SER A 24 3.89 11.14 -2.11
C SER A 24 3.91 9.63 -2.32
N PHE A 25 4.30 9.17 -3.50
CA PHE A 25 4.38 7.76 -3.85
C PHE A 25 5.52 7.06 -3.09
N LEU A 26 6.67 7.72 -2.96
CA LEU A 26 7.77 7.24 -2.12
C LEU A 26 7.36 7.16 -0.64
N ARG A 27 6.62 8.15 -0.12
CA ARG A 27 6.08 8.08 1.24
C ARG A 27 5.16 6.87 1.43
N MET A 28 4.31 6.55 0.44
CA MET A 28 3.48 5.35 0.49
C MET A 28 4.33 4.07 0.56
N ALA A 29 5.35 3.95 -0.28
CA ALA A 29 6.27 2.81 -0.28
C ALA A 29 6.96 2.64 1.09
N VAL A 30 7.40 3.75 1.71
CA VAL A 30 7.98 3.74 3.05
C VAL A 30 6.96 3.24 4.09
N ARG A 31 5.70 3.70 4.05
CA ARG A 31 4.67 3.22 4.99
C ARG A 31 4.35 1.74 4.82
N VAL A 32 4.33 1.22 3.59
CA VAL A 32 4.20 -0.22 3.33
C VAL A 32 5.36 -0.98 3.97
N ALA A 33 6.60 -0.50 3.81
CA ALA A 33 7.79 -1.13 4.37
C ALA A 33 7.79 -1.14 5.90
N GLU A 34 7.37 -0.04 6.54
CA GLU A 34 7.23 0.07 7.99
C GLU A 34 6.18 -0.92 8.53
N LEU A 35 4.97 -0.95 7.95
CA LEU A 35 3.91 -1.87 8.37
C LEU A 35 4.33 -3.34 8.18
N ARG A 36 5.04 -3.64 7.09
CA ARG A 36 5.64 -4.96 6.87
C ARG A 36 6.63 -5.31 7.98
N ALA A 37 7.50 -4.37 8.33
CA ALA A 37 8.48 -4.57 9.39
C ALA A 37 7.82 -4.81 10.76
N ASP A 38 6.75 -4.08 11.07
CA ASP A 38 5.99 -4.25 12.31
C ASP A 38 5.30 -5.62 12.38
N TYR A 39 4.68 -6.06 11.29
CA TYR A 39 4.08 -7.39 11.21
C TYR A 39 5.13 -8.50 11.39
N ILE A 40 6.28 -8.41 10.70
CA ILE A 40 7.37 -9.38 10.83
C ILE A 40 7.94 -9.38 12.25
N ARG A 41 8.16 -8.20 12.84
CA ARG A 41 8.66 -8.06 14.22
C ARG A 41 7.72 -8.73 15.22
N ALA A 42 6.41 -8.52 15.09
CA ALA A 42 5.42 -9.17 15.93
C ALA A 42 5.39 -10.69 15.70
N GLY A 43 5.56 -11.15 14.45
CA GLY A 43 5.66 -12.57 14.12
C GLY A 43 6.86 -13.25 14.79
N LEU A 44 8.03 -12.60 14.73
CA LEU A 44 9.24 -13.08 15.42
C LEU A 44 9.01 -13.22 16.92
N LYS A 45 8.47 -12.20 17.57
CA LYS A 45 8.16 -12.24 19.01
C LYS A 45 7.15 -13.34 19.35
N THR A 46 6.09 -13.48 18.55
CA THR A 46 5.04 -14.49 18.78
C THR A 46 5.60 -15.91 18.63
N SER A 47 6.60 -16.10 17.76
CA SER A 47 7.24 -17.41 17.53
C SER A 47 8.11 -17.91 18.69
N GLU A 48 8.45 -17.05 19.66
CA GLU A 48 9.19 -17.44 20.87
C GLU A 48 8.36 -18.34 21.79
N ALA A 49 7.02 -18.28 21.70
CA ALA A 49 6.11 -19.10 22.47
C ALA A 49 5.65 -20.34 21.66
N ARG A 50 5.76 -21.54 22.25
CA ARG A 50 5.25 -22.79 21.64
C ARG A 50 3.73 -22.74 21.38
N HIS A 51 3.00 -22.07 22.26
CA HIS A 51 1.56 -21.81 22.16
C HIS A 51 1.31 -20.34 22.48
N PRO A 52 1.30 -19.45 21.47
CA PRO A 52 1.04 -18.04 21.70
C PRO A 52 -0.37 -17.84 22.23
N ASP A 53 -0.54 -16.85 23.10
CA ASP A 53 -1.85 -16.52 23.64
C ASP A 53 -2.77 -15.94 22.54
N PRO A 54 -4.10 -16.01 22.72
CA PRO A 54 -5.04 -15.51 21.72
C PRO A 54 -4.85 -14.02 21.37
N GLY A 55 -4.36 -13.20 22.30
CA GLY A 55 -4.09 -11.78 22.08
C GLY A 55 -2.95 -11.57 21.09
N ALA A 56 -1.84 -12.30 21.26
CA ALA A 56 -0.72 -12.26 20.32
C ALA A 56 -1.15 -12.65 18.88
N VAL A 57 -2.00 -13.67 18.74
CA VAL A 57 -2.53 -14.08 17.42
C VAL A 57 -3.46 -13.01 16.83
N ALA A 58 -4.31 -12.39 17.65
CA ALA A 58 -5.19 -11.30 17.22
C ALA A 58 -4.40 -10.07 16.75
N ASP A 59 -3.30 -9.73 17.45
CA ASP A 59 -2.41 -8.63 17.06
C ASP A 59 -1.73 -8.90 15.72
N LEU A 60 -1.29 -10.13 15.45
CA LEU A 60 -0.74 -10.52 14.15
C LEU A 60 -1.76 -10.30 13.03
N ALA A 61 -3.02 -10.72 13.23
CA ALA A 61 -4.06 -10.54 12.23
C ALA A 61 -4.34 -9.06 11.95
N ARG A 62 -4.37 -8.22 13.00
CA ARG A 62 -4.53 -6.77 12.87
C ARG A 62 -3.38 -6.13 12.10
N LEU A 63 -2.13 -6.46 12.43
CA LEU A 63 -0.94 -5.94 11.75
C LEU A 63 -0.87 -6.38 10.29
N ARG A 64 -1.17 -7.66 10.02
CA ARG A 64 -1.23 -8.19 8.66
C ARG A 64 -2.26 -7.44 7.82
N THR A 65 -3.47 -7.23 8.36
CA THR A 65 -4.53 -6.50 7.66
C THR A 65 -4.07 -5.09 7.29
N ALA A 66 -3.49 -4.34 8.24
CA ALA A 66 -3.00 -2.99 7.95
C ALA A 66 -1.91 -2.98 6.87
N TYR A 67 -0.97 -3.93 6.93
CA TYR A 67 0.08 -4.08 5.93
C TYR A 67 -0.48 -4.43 4.54
N GLU A 68 -1.36 -5.42 4.44
CA GLU A 68 -1.93 -5.89 3.18
C GLU A 68 -2.80 -4.83 2.51
N GLU A 69 -3.62 -4.11 3.27
CA GLU A 69 -4.43 -3.00 2.74
C GLU A 69 -3.56 -1.87 2.19
N MET A 70 -2.52 -1.46 2.93
CA MET A 70 -1.62 -0.40 2.45
C MET A 70 -0.81 -0.85 1.22
N LEU A 71 -0.41 -2.13 1.15
CA LEU A 71 0.25 -2.70 -0.02
C LEU A 71 -0.68 -2.68 -1.24
N ALA A 72 -1.94 -3.10 -1.09
CA ALA A 72 -2.91 -3.09 -2.17
C ALA A 72 -3.15 -1.68 -2.73
N VAL A 73 -3.20 -0.67 -1.86
CA VAL A 73 -3.31 0.75 -2.27
C VAL A 73 -2.05 1.21 -3.01
N TYR A 74 -0.86 0.83 -2.53
CA TYR A 74 0.40 1.14 -3.21
C TYR A 74 0.46 0.54 -4.62
N GLU A 75 0.13 -0.74 -4.78
CA GLU A 75 0.10 -1.41 -6.09
C GLU A 75 -0.95 -0.80 -7.03
N ALA A 76 -2.10 -0.36 -6.49
CA ALA A 76 -3.10 0.35 -7.27
C ALA A 76 -2.57 1.70 -7.79
N ALA A 77 -1.85 2.44 -6.95
CA ALA A 77 -1.20 3.70 -7.34
C ALA A 77 -0.06 3.49 -8.34
N GLU A 78 0.74 2.43 -8.18
CA GLU A 78 1.79 2.05 -9.13
C GLU A 78 1.21 1.79 -10.52
N ARG A 79 0.12 1.02 -10.60
CA ARG A 79 -0.57 0.75 -11.88
C ARG A 79 -1.07 2.02 -12.56
N VAL A 80 -1.54 3.01 -11.80
CA VAL A 80 -1.96 4.33 -12.33
C VAL A 80 -0.79 5.04 -13.02
N ILE A 81 0.40 4.98 -12.42
CA ILE A 81 1.63 5.58 -12.96
C ILE A 81 2.13 4.80 -14.19
N GLU A 82 2.19 3.47 -14.12
CA GLU A 82 2.62 2.61 -15.23
C GLU A 82 1.73 2.76 -16.47
N ARG A 83 0.42 2.96 -16.26
CA ARG A 83 -0.54 3.22 -17.34
C ARG A 83 -0.48 4.66 -17.87
N GLY A 84 0.31 5.53 -17.25
CA GLY A 84 0.49 6.92 -17.66
C GLY A 84 -0.66 7.85 -17.28
N TYR A 85 -1.54 7.45 -16.36
CA TYR A 85 -2.68 8.24 -15.90
C TYR A 85 -2.26 9.41 -14.99
N ALA A 86 -1.14 9.24 -14.30
CA ALA A 86 -0.48 10.29 -13.54
C ALA A 86 1.01 10.32 -13.92
N LYS A 87 1.58 11.53 -14.01
CA LYS A 87 3.02 11.71 -14.21
C LYS A 87 3.66 12.04 -12.88
N LEU A 88 4.72 11.31 -12.54
CA LEU A 88 5.62 11.68 -11.45
C LEU A 88 6.50 12.84 -11.93
N GLY A 89 5.90 14.03 -11.98
CA GLY A 89 6.60 15.30 -12.17
C GLY A 89 7.64 15.55 -11.08
#